data_AF-A0AAW9JCU4-F1
#
_entry.id   AF-A0AAW9JCU4-F1
#
_cell.length_a   1.000
_cell.length_b   1.000
_cell.length_c   1.000
_cell.angle_alpha   90.00
_cell.angle_beta   90.00
_cell.angle_gamma   90.00
#
_symmetry.space_group_name_H-M   'P 1'
#
loop_
_entity.id
_entity.type
_entity.pdbx_description
1 polymer ?
#
loop_
_entity_poly.entity_id
_entity_poly.type
_entity_poly.pdbx_seq_one_letter_code
_entity_poly.pdbx_strand_id
1 'polypeptide(L)'
;MEQYKLVLEGAKQLKWEPGKIRSIQDDEIIVKTIAGAISIGAELPQYNGSDVTDTNPFYPRKTGYESYGEVIEVGNKVTHVNVGDKVVFLWT
;
A
#
# COMPACT_ATOMS: atom_id res chain seq x y z
N MET A 1 -4.29 9.00 -14.76
CA MET A 1 -3.02 8.78 -14.03
C MET A 1 -2.80 7.29 -13.93
N GLU A 2 -1.61 6.80 -14.27
CA GLU A 2 -1.27 5.39 -14.13
C GLU A 2 -0.85 5.10 -12.69
N GLN A 3 -1.26 3.95 -12.15
CA GLN A 3 -0.83 3.48 -10.84
C GLN A 3 0.19 2.36 -11.05
N TYR A 4 1.23 2.33 -10.22
CA TYR A 4 2.14 1.19 -10.12
C TYR A 4 2.06 0.64 -8.70
N LYS A 5 1.99 -0.69 -8.56
CA LYS A 5 2.11 -1.38 -7.28
C LYS A 5 3.35 -2.25 -7.29
N LEU A 6 4.10 -2.24 -6.20
CA LEU A 6 5.18 -3.19 -5.96
C LEU A 6 4.56 -4.42 -5.31
N VAL A 7 4.81 -5.60 -5.88
CA VAL A 7 4.34 -6.87 -5.35
C VAL A 7 5.50 -7.82 -5.13
N LEU A 8 5.42 -8.63 -4.09
CA LEU A 8 6.34 -9.72 -3.83
C LEU A 8 5.75 -11.00 -4.44
N GLU A 9 6.30 -11.47 -5.57
CA GLU A 9 5.84 -12.68 -6.28
C GLU A 9 6.45 -13.97 -5.71
N GLY A 10 7.47 -13.83 -4.88
CA GLY A 10 8.17 -14.92 -4.20
C GLY A 10 9.27 -14.36 -3.30
N ALA A 11 9.92 -15.21 -2.52
CA ALA A 11 11.07 -14.78 -1.71
C ALA A 11 12.11 -14.05 -2.58
N LYS A 12 12.44 -12.82 -2.18
CA LYS A 12 13.36 -11.88 -2.81
C LYS A 12 12.99 -11.46 -4.24
N GLN A 13 11.76 -11.71 -4.67
CA GLN A 13 11.28 -11.45 -6.03
C GLN A 13 10.23 -10.35 -6.01
N LEU A 14 10.65 -9.12 -6.26
CA LEU A 14 9.77 -7.96 -6.35
C LEU A 14 9.49 -7.61 -7.82
N LYS A 15 8.25 -7.22 -8.10
CA LYS A 15 7.81 -6.79 -9.42
C LYS A 15 6.92 -5.58 -9.33
N TRP A 16 7.11 -4.65 -10.26
CA TRP A 16 6.17 -3.57 -10.49
C TRP A 16 5.05 -4.06 -11.41
N GLU A 17 3.81 -3.94 -10.94
CA GLU A 17 2.62 -4.20 -11.73
C GLU A 17 1.89 -2.88 -12.02
N PRO A 18 1.62 -2.57 -13.31
CA PRO A 18 0.78 -1.44 -13.64
C PRO A 18 -0.67 -1.73 -13.24
N GLY A 19 -1.38 -0.68 -12.84
CA GLY A 19 -2.74 -0.73 -12.37
C GLY A 19 -3.53 0.50 -12.78
N LYS A 20 -4.85 0.40 -12.63
CA LYS A 20 -5.75 1.52 -12.79
C LYS A 20 -6.23 1.95 -11.41
N ILE A 21 -6.29 3.26 -11.21
CA ILE A 21 -6.94 3.84 -10.04
C ILE A 21 -8.43 3.51 -10.16
N ARG A 22 -8.97 2.81 -9.15
CA ARG A 22 -10.39 2.50 -9.08
C ARG A 22 -11.21 3.74 -8.72
N SER A 23 -12.50 3.71 -9.02
CA SER A 23 -13.44 4.67 -8.45
C SER A 23 -13.54 4.50 -6.93
N ILE A 24 -13.66 5.63 -6.26
CA ILE A 24 -13.79 5.73 -4.81
C ILE A 24 -15.23 5.45 -4.35
N GLN A 25 -15.41 4.95 -3.13
CA GLN A 25 -16.71 4.93 -2.45
C GLN A 25 -16.95 6.24 -1.69
N ASP A 26 -18.20 6.48 -1.26
CA ASP A 26 -18.58 7.72 -0.57
C ASP A 26 -17.80 7.98 0.73
N ASP A 27 -17.31 6.94 1.40
CA ASP A 27 -16.63 6.99 2.70
C ASP A 27 -15.11 6.78 2.62
N GLU A 28 -14.54 6.79 1.41
CA GLU A 28 -13.13 6.55 1.18
C GLU A 28 -12.37 7.82 0.76
N ILE A 29 -11.04 7.75 0.82
CA ILE A 29 -10.11 8.72 0.21
C ILE A 29 -9.17 7.99 -0.76
N ILE A 30 -8.74 8.66 -1.82
CA ILE A 30 -7.61 8.18 -2.63
C ILE A 30 -6.39 9.02 -2.28
N VAL A 31 -5.31 8.33 -1.90
CA VAL A 31 -4.04 8.95 -1.56
C VAL A 31 -3.01 8.62 -2.63
N LYS A 32 -2.36 9.64 -3.16
CA LYS A 32 -1.13 9.50 -3.94
C LYS A 32 0.02 9.30 -2.97
N THR A 33 0.47 8.05 -2.83
CA THR A 33 1.64 7.71 -2.01
C THR A 33 2.87 8.48 -2.48
N ILE A 34 3.58 9.10 -1.53
CA ILE A 34 4.84 9.82 -1.74
C ILE A 34 6.01 8.96 -1.24
N ALA A 35 5.83 8.33 -0.07
CA ALA A 35 6.82 7.45 0.54
C ALA A 35 6.13 6.27 1.23
N GLY A 36 6.74 5.09 1.14
CA GLY A 36 6.41 3.92 1.96
C GLY A 36 7.62 3.55 2.80
N ALA A 37 7.39 3.22 4.07
CA ALA A 37 8.41 2.62 4.91
C ALA A 37 8.46 1.11 4.66
N ILE A 38 9.62 0.52 4.96
CA ILE A 38 9.81 -0.93 4.94
C ILE A 38 9.92 -1.39 6.38
N SER A 39 8.97 -2.21 6.81
CA SER A 39 9.01 -2.78 8.15
C SER A 39 10.11 -3.83 8.27
N ILE A 40 11.07 -3.58 9.16
CA ILE A 40 12.14 -4.54 9.49
C ILE A 40 11.55 -5.80 10.16
N GLY A 41 10.45 -5.65 10.91
CA GLY A 41 9.85 -6.75 11.66
C GLY A 41 8.88 -7.61 10.85
N ALA A 42 8.21 -7.04 9.85
CA ALA A 42 7.20 -7.75 9.06
C ALA A 42 7.63 -7.95 7.61
N GLU A 43 7.90 -6.87 6.89
CA GLU A 43 8.14 -6.95 5.44
C GLU A 43 9.50 -7.53 5.09
N LEU A 44 10.55 -7.26 5.87
CA LEU A 44 11.88 -7.79 5.57
C LEU A 44 11.97 -9.32 5.74
N PRO A 45 11.43 -9.94 6.80
CA PRO A 45 11.31 -11.40 6.88
C PRO A 45 10.45 -12.00 5.77
N GLN A 46 9.33 -11.36 5.41
CA GLN A 46 8.46 -11.81 4.32
C GLN A 46 9.18 -11.75 2.97
N TYR A 47 9.87 -10.64 2.70
CA TYR A 47 10.73 -10.48 1.52
C TYR A 47 11.80 -11.57 1.48
N ASN A 48 12.45 -11.87 2.60
CA ASN A 48 13.48 -12.90 2.66
C ASN A 48 12.96 -14.34 2.62
N GLY A 49 11.65 -14.55 2.80
CA GLY A 49 11.08 -15.89 3.00
C GLY A 49 11.50 -16.53 4.32
N SER A 50 11.82 -15.71 5.33
CA SER A 50 12.28 -16.13 6.65
C SER A 50 11.32 -15.72 7.77
N ASP A 51 10.08 -15.36 7.42
CA ASP A 51 9.03 -15.04 8.38
C ASP A 51 8.61 -16.33 9.12
N VAL A 52 8.95 -16.40 10.41
CA VAL A 52 8.65 -17.57 11.25
C VAL A 52 7.18 -17.67 11.63
N THR A 53 6.42 -16.59 11.45
CA THR A 53 4.97 -16.55 11.72
C THR A 53 4.14 -17.01 10.52
N ASP A 54 4.78 -17.15 9.34
CA ASP A 54 4.14 -17.55 8.09
C ASP A 54 4.99 -18.59 7.35
N THR A 55 4.87 -19.84 7.78
CA THR A 55 5.70 -20.96 7.28
C THR A 55 5.34 -21.44 5.88
N ASN A 56 4.18 -21.04 5.33
CA ASN A 56 3.75 -21.40 3.99
C ASN A 56 3.14 -20.18 3.29
N PRO A 57 3.97 -19.21 2.89
CA PRO A 57 3.48 -17.94 2.40
C PRO A 57 2.79 -18.07 1.05
N PHE A 58 1.58 -17.52 0.95
CA PHE A 58 0.93 -17.29 -0.34
C PHE A 58 1.54 -16.07 -1.05
N TYR A 59 1.66 -16.17 -2.37
CA TYR A 59 2.11 -15.12 -3.27
C TYR A 59 1.08 -14.91 -4.40
N PRO A 60 1.00 -13.71 -5.01
CA PRO A 60 1.79 -12.51 -4.71
C PRO A 60 1.32 -11.76 -3.45
N ARG A 61 2.22 -11.04 -2.79
CA ARG A 61 1.93 -10.19 -1.63
C ARG A 61 1.99 -8.71 -1.97
N LYS A 62 1.14 -7.93 -1.31
CA LYS A 62 1.21 -6.47 -1.32
C LYS A 62 2.34 -6.01 -0.38
N THR A 63 2.97 -4.89 -0.72
CA THR A 63 4.00 -4.23 0.12
C THR A 63 3.59 -2.80 0.47
N GLY A 64 4.28 -2.20 1.44
CA GLY A 64 4.25 -0.77 1.73
C GLY A 64 3.22 -0.35 2.80
N TYR A 65 2.84 -1.25 3.71
CA TYR A 65 1.71 -1.06 4.62
C TYR A 65 1.79 0.17 5.52
N GLU A 66 2.98 0.75 5.67
CA GLU A 66 3.23 2.01 6.35
C GLU A 66 3.59 3.08 5.31
N SER A 67 2.70 4.04 5.08
CA SER A 67 2.86 5.02 3.99
C SER A 67 2.50 6.44 4.38
N TYR A 68 3.08 7.39 3.63
CA TYR A 68 2.79 8.82 3.66
C TYR A 68 2.47 9.31 2.26
N GLY A 69 1.45 10.16 2.14
CA GLY A 69 1.02 10.66 0.84
C GLY A 69 0.11 11.88 0.90
N GLU A 70 -0.40 12.24 -0.27
CA GLU A 70 -1.32 13.35 -0.48
C GLU A 70 -2.68 12.86 -0.95
N VAL A 71 -3.74 13.38 -0.35
CA VAL A 71 -5.11 13.07 -0.74
C VAL A 71 -5.41 13.72 -2.09
N ILE A 72 -5.85 12.93 -3.06
CA ILE A 72 -6.17 13.38 -4.43
C ILE A 72 -7.66 13.25 -4.78
N GLU A 73 -8.42 12.47 -4.01
CA GLU A 73 -9.86 12.29 -4.17
C GLU A 73 -10.50 11.98 -2.82
N VAL A 74 -11.71 12.47 -2.59
CA VAL A 74 -12.44 12.36 -1.32
C VAL A 74 -13.89 11.99 -1.62
N GLY A 75 -14.40 10.95 -0.96
CA GLY A 75 -15.79 10.52 -1.07
C GLY A 75 -16.76 11.51 -0.40
N ASN A 76 -18.02 11.51 -0.86
CA ASN A 76 -19.02 12.50 -0.45
C ASN A 76 -19.39 12.50 1.05
N LYS A 77 -19.12 11.41 1.78
CA LYS A 77 -19.41 11.28 3.21
C LYS A 77 -18.18 11.56 4.09
N VAL A 78 -17.01 11.80 3.51
CA VAL A 78 -15.80 12.15 4.24
C VAL A 78 -15.83 13.64 4.58
N THR A 79 -15.76 13.96 5.86
CA THR A 79 -15.94 15.35 6.37
C THR A 79 -14.71 15.94 7.04
N HIS A 80 -13.66 15.14 7.26
CA HIS A 80 -12.51 15.49 8.10
C HIS A 80 -11.17 15.47 7.35
N VAL A 81 -11.20 15.19 6.05
CA VAL A 81 -10.03 15.15 5.16
C VAL A 81 -10.42 15.82 3.84
N ASN A 82 -9.52 16.64 3.30
CA ASN A 82 -9.70 17.36 2.04
C ASN A 82 -8.64 16.96 1.01
N VAL A 83 -8.96 17.17 -0.27
CA VAL A 83 -7.96 17.07 -1.35
C VAL A 83 -6.80 18.03 -1.07
N GLY A 84 -5.57 17.53 -1.17
CA GLY A 84 -4.33 18.24 -0.87
C GLY A 84 -3.74 17.92 0.51
N ASP A 85 -4.54 17.39 1.43
CA ASP A 85 -4.09 17.03 2.78
C ASP A 85 -2.99 15.98 2.72
N LYS A 86 -2.03 16.11 3.65
CA LYS A 86 -0.93 15.16 3.82
C LYS A 86 -1.27 14.20 4.94
N VAL A 87 -1.27 12.92 4.63
CA VAL A 87 -1.73 11.88 5.55
C VAL A 87 -0.68 10.79 5.71
N VAL A 88 -0.55 10.30 6.94
CA VAL A 88 0.11 9.04 7.27
C VAL A 88 -0.98 7.99 7.37
N PHE A 89 -0.79 6.84 6.72
CA PHE A 89 -1.76 5.77 6.70
C PHE A 89 -1.10 4.41 6.84
N LEU A 90 -1.77 3.56 7.62
CA LEU A 90 -1.41 2.19 7.90
C LEU A 90 -2.56 1.32 7.38
N TRP A 91 -2.24 0.26 6.63
CA TRP A 91 -3.24 -0.78 6.34
C TRP A 91 -2.77 -2.10 6.93
N THR A 92 -3.71 -2.89 7.45
CA THR A 92 -3.45 -4.20 8.05
C THR A 92 -4.24 -5.26 7.33
#